data_AF-A0AA39I5L7-F1
#
_entry.id   AF-A0AA39I5L7-F1
#
_cell.length_a   1.000
_cell.length_b   1.000
_cell.length_c   1.000
_cell.angle_alpha   90.00
_cell.angle_beta   90.00
_cell.angle_gamma   90.00
#
_symmetry.space_group_name_H-M   'P 1'
#
loop_
_entity.id
_entity.type
_entity.pdbx_description
1 polymer ?
#
loop_
_entity_poly.entity_id
_entity_poly.type
_entity_poly.pdbx_seq_one_letter_code
_entity_poly.pdbx_strand_id
1 'polypeptide(L)'
;MATFIVSQRGGEKLLYNGYSYSKHRAKDDKTVWRCERFQKPNLCRGRAESVLGNVTETQEHNHEPSPQKCEAAEISARIKETAATSTETAREVVTACLTGATDQAIVKMPKITSLQRGVRSLRHNRQHQEQDTLTARPENFIMGDSGPDDPERIIVLASRTDFRRLCSCSTWLADGTFKVAPGMFVQLWVIHGIVHNRVLPFLYCILPNKLEDAYLTSTPHFHRPVFSDDCI
;
A
#
# COMPACT_ATOMS: atom_id res chain seq x y z
N MET A 1 29.97 11.04 1.29
CA MET A 1 28.71 11.63 1.79
C MET A 1 27.71 10.50 2.02
N ALA A 2 26.92 10.58 3.09
CA ALA A 2 25.89 9.57 3.37
C ALA A 2 24.60 9.90 2.60
N THR A 3 23.98 8.88 1.99
CA THR A 3 22.71 9.02 1.29
C THR A 3 21.70 8.05 1.90
N PHE A 4 20.54 8.56 2.29
CA PHE A 4 19.43 7.75 2.81
C PHE A 4 18.40 7.56 1.71
N ILE A 5 18.03 6.30 1.44
CA ILE A 5 17.08 5.96 0.39
C ILE A 5 16.05 4.95 0.89
N VAL A 6 14.94 4.83 0.17
CA VAL A 6 13.96 3.77 0.39
C VAL A 6 14.22 2.62 -0.58
N SER A 7 14.24 1.40 -0.05
CA SER A 7 14.45 0.19 -0.85
C SER A 7 13.28 -0.10 -1.80
N GLN A 8 13.50 -1.08 -2.69
CA GLN A 8 12.45 -1.58 -3.58
C GLN A 8 11.20 -2.08 -2.84
N ARG A 9 11.32 -2.53 -1.59
CA ARG A 9 10.24 -3.08 -0.76
C ARG A 9 9.81 -2.13 0.37
N GLY A 10 10.15 -0.85 0.31
CA GLY A 10 9.73 0.15 1.31
C GLY A 10 10.59 0.25 2.57
N GLY A 11 11.53 -0.68 2.79
CA GLY A 11 12.46 -0.58 3.93
C GLY A 11 13.53 0.51 3.73
N GLU A 12 13.93 1.17 4.81
CA GLU A 12 14.98 2.20 4.82
C GLU A 12 16.37 1.62 4.56
N LYS A 13 17.16 2.34 3.76
CA LYS A 13 18.56 2.01 3.44
C LYS A 13 19.47 3.23 3.62
N LEU A 14 20.71 2.92 3.92
CA LEU A 14 21.82 3.87 3.97
C LEU A 14 22.88 3.45 2.95
N LEU A 15 23.37 4.42 2.17
CA LEU A 15 24.53 4.31 1.31
C LEU A 15 25.65 5.16 1.89
N TYR A 16 26.79 4.54 2.22
CA TYR A 16 27.92 5.23 2.84
C TYR A 16 29.23 4.52 2.53
N ASN A 17 30.28 5.26 2.16
CA ASN A 17 31.61 4.76 1.78
C ASN A 17 31.60 3.61 0.76
N GLY A 18 30.65 3.62 -0.18
CA GLY A 18 30.51 2.56 -1.18
C GLY A 18 29.88 1.26 -0.66
N TYR A 19 29.39 1.25 0.58
CA TYR A 19 28.61 0.17 1.16
C TYR A 19 27.13 0.50 1.23
N SER A 20 26.30 -0.53 1.09
CA SER A 20 24.85 -0.45 1.31
C SER A 20 24.45 -1.16 2.59
N TYR A 21 23.59 -0.51 3.35
CA TYR A 21 23.07 -0.99 4.62
C TYR A 21 21.54 -0.96 4.64
N SER A 22 20.95 -1.91 5.36
CA SER A 22 19.53 -1.88 5.74
C SER A 22 19.38 -1.45 7.20
N LYS A 23 18.29 -0.76 7.51
CA LYS A 23 17.96 -0.40 8.89
C LYS A 23 17.82 -1.67 9.74
N HIS A 24 18.49 -1.69 10.89
CA HIS A 24 18.40 -2.80 11.83
C HIS A 24 17.56 -2.43 13.06
N ARG A 25 17.88 -1.32 13.71
CA ARG A 25 17.13 -0.78 14.85
C ARG A 25 17.32 0.72 14.94
N ALA A 26 16.32 1.42 15.48
CA ALA A 26 16.43 2.83 15.83
C ALA A 26 16.00 3.01 17.29
N LYS A 27 16.69 3.91 18.01
CA LYS A 27 16.33 4.33 19.37
C LYS A 27 16.71 5.80 19.51
N ASP A 28 15.76 6.62 19.96
CA ASP A 28 15.91 8.07 20.05
C ASP A 28 16.42 8.62 18.70
N ASP A 29 17.46 9.46 18.69
CA ASP A 29 18.06 10.01 17.47
C ASP A 29 19.11 9.09 16.81
N LYS A 30 19.28 7.87 17.32
CA LYS A 30 20.31 6.93 16.87
C LYS A 30 19.71 5.79 16.07
N THR A 31 20.12 5.66 14.81
CA THR A 31 19.79 4.50 13.98
C THR A 31 21.01 3.63 13.75
N VAL A 32 20.87 2.33 13.97
CA VAL A 32 21.89 1.31 13.68
C VAL A 32 21.55 0.63 12.37
N TRP A 33 22.53 0.60 11.49
CA TRP A 33 22.46 0.08 10.13
C TRP A 33 23.30 -1.19 10.02
N ARG A 34 22.80 -2.17 9.27
CA ARG A 34 23.42 -3.48 9.04
C ARG A 34 23.75 -3.63 7.57
N CYS A 35 24.95 -4.10 7.24
CA CYS A 35 25.31 -4.37 5.85
C CYS A 35 24.28 -5.29 5.17
N GLU A 36 23.90 -4.99 3.92
CA GLU A 36 22.95 -5.81 3.18
C GLU A 36 23.46 -7.23 2.87
N ARG A 37 24.78 -7.44 2.90
CA ARG A 37 25.40 -8.78 2.79
C ARG A 37 25.40 -9.56 4.11
N PHE A 38 24.65 -9.14 5.13
CA PHE A 38 24.39 -9.94 6.33
C PHE A 38 23.41 -11.09 6.00
N GLN A 39 23.82 -12.00 5.11
CA GLN A 39 23.03 -13.16 4.68
C GLN A 39 23.94 -14.39 4.56
N LYS A 40 23.40 -15.57 4.89
CA LYS A 40 24.16 -16.84 4.79
C LYS A 40 24.47 -17.18 3.32
N PRO A 41 25.60 -17.85 3.01
CA PRO A 41 26.63 -18.33 3.95
C PRO A 41 27.66 -17.25 4.33
N ASN A 42 27.88 -16.25 3.47
CA ASN A 42 28.92 -15.23 3.65
C ASN A 42 28.36 -13.99 4.37
N LEU A 43 28.13 -14.11 5.68
CA LEU A 43 27.64 -12.99 6.50
C LEU A 43 28.69 -11.89 6.59
N CYS A 44 28.40 -10.74 6.01
CA CYS A 44 29.10 -9.50 6.34
C CYS A 44 28.56 -8.92 7.64
N ARG A 45 29.43 -8.74 8.65
CA ARG A 45 29.06 -8.14 9.94
C ARG A 45 29.13 -6.61 9.96
N GLY A 46 29.44 -5.97 8.84
CA GLY A 46 29.52 -4.51 8.73
C GLY A 46 28.32 -3.79 9.35
N ARG A 47 28.62 -2.74 10.12
CA ARG A 47 27.64 -1.91 10.84
C ARG A 47 28.03 -0.46 10.72
N ALA A 48 27.02 0.38 10.59
CA ALA A 48 27.15 1.82 10.74
C ALA A 48 26.07 2.33 11.68
N GLU A 49 26.31 3.49 12.26
CA GLU A 49 25.36 4.20 13.11
C GLU A 49 25.17 5.60 12.54
N SER A 50 23.93 6.10 12.59
CA SER A 50 23.63 7.48 12.25
C SER A 50 23.00 8.18 13.45
N VAL A 51 23.54 9.34 13.82
CA VAL A 51 22.99 10.21 14.88
C VAL A 51 22.77 11.60 14.29
N LEU A 52 21.52 12.07 14.27
CA LEU A 52 21.15 13.37 13.69
C LEU A 52 21.71 13.57 12.25
N GLY A 53 21.69 12.50 11.45
CA GLY A 53 22.20 12.49 10.06
C GLY A 53 23.71 12.27 9.91
N ASN A 54 24.50 12.36 10.97
CA ASN A 54 25.93 12.05 10.93
C ASN A 54 26.15 10.54 11.01
N VAL A 55 26.86 9.98 10.02
CA VAL A 55 27.08 8.54 9.90
C VAL A 55 28.51 8.18 10.28
N THR A 56 28.65 7.15 11.12
CA THR A 56 29.93 6.55 11.50
C THR A 56 29.87 5.04 11.31
N GLU A 57 30.89 4.46 10.68
CA GLU A 57 31.06 3.00 10.65
C GLU A 57 31.53 2.50 12.01
N THR A 58 30.85 1.50 12.55
CA THR A 58 31.14 0.92 13.87
C THR A 58 31.68 -0.49 13.80
N GLN A 59 31.57 -1.15 12.63
CA GLN A 59 32.12 -2.49 12.42
C GLN A 59 32.54 -2.66 10.96
N GLU A 60 33.74 -3.21 10.77
CA GLU A 60 34.33 -3.43 9.46
C GLU A 60 33.59 -4.45 8.59
N HIS A 61 33.77 -4.32 7.28
CA HIS A 61 33.24 -5.22 6.26
C HIS A 61 34.23 -6.31 5.90
N ASN A 62 33.74 -7.49 5.53
CA ASN A 62 34.54 -8.58 5.00
C ASN A 62 34.48 -8.67 3.46
N HIS A 63 34.14 -7.57 2.81
CA HIS A 63 34.07 -7.46 1.37
C HIS A 63 34.40 -6.04 0.94
N GLU A 64 34.84 -5.92 -0.30
CA GLU A 64 35.14 -4.62 -0.89
C GLU A 64 33.86 -3.75 -1.02
N PRO A 65 34.02 -2.42 -0.93
CA PRO A 65 32.99 -1.48 -1.32
C PRO A 65 32.55 -1.69 -2.77
N SER A 66 31.31 -1.33 -3.09
CA SER A 66 30.81 -1.31 -4.46
C SER A 66 30.05 0.00 -4.71
N PRO A 67 30.78 1.09 -5.03
CA PRO A 67 30.17 2.39 -5.36
C PRO A 67 29.14 2.28 -6.48
N GLN A 68 29.39 1.43 -7.48
CA GLN A 68 28.51 1.20 -8.63
C GLN A 68 27.16 0.62 -8.20
N LYS A 69 27.13 -0.26 -7.19
CA LYS A 69 25.88 -0.80 -6.63
C LYS A 69 25.14 0.24 -5.81
N CYS A 70 25.87 1.10 -5.10
CA CYS A 70 25.27 2.20 -4.34
C CYS A 70 24.61 3.20 -5.29
N GLU A 71 25.33 3.64 -6.32
CA GLU A 71 24.82 4.54 -7.36
C GLU A 71 23.59 3.93 -8.07
N ALA A 72 23.64 2.65 -8.46
CA ALA A 72 22.50 1.96 -9.06
C ALA A 72 21.26 1.92 -8.13
N ALA A 73 21.48 1.74 -6.82
CA ALA A 73 20.42 1.75 -5.82
C ALA A 73 19.83 3.16 -5.63
N GLU A 74 20.69 4.18 -5.62
CA GLU A 74 20.30 5.58 -5.54
C GLU A 74 19.47 6.00 -6.75
N ILE A 75 19.93 5.70 -7.97
CA ILE A 75 19.17 5.95 -9.21
C ILE A 75 17.81 5.23 -9.17
N SER A 76 17.79 3.97 -8.72
CA SER A 76 16.54 3.21 -8.61
C SER A 76 15.55 3.82 -7.61
N ALA A 77 16.05 4.39 -6.51
CA ALA A 77 15.22 5.10 -5.53
C ALA A 77 14.69 6.41 -6.10
N ARG A 78 15.55 7.20 -6.76
CA ARG A 78 15.18 8.43 -7.45
C ARG A 78 14.10 8.20 -8.51
N ILE A 79 14.21 7.13 -9.32
CA ILE A 79 13.17 6.76 -10.30
C ILE A 79 11.82 6.57 -9.61
N LYS A 80 11.76 5.95 -8.43
CA LYS A 80 10.50 5.76 -7.70
C LYS A 80 9.94 7.06 -7.17
N GLU A 81 10.80 7.90 -6.60
CA GLU A 81 10.42 9.21 -6.07
C GLU A 81 9.88 10.11 -7.19
N THR A 82 10.60 10.23 -8.30
CA THR A 82 10.15 10.97 -9.48
C THR A 82 8.89 10.36 -10.08
N ALA A 83 8.77 9.02 -10.13
CA ALA A 83 7.57 8.36 -10.63
C ALA A 83 6.32 8.68 -9.81
N ALA A 84 6.49 8.92 -8.50
CA ALA A 84 5.39 9.24 -7.60
C ALA A 84 4.83 10.65 -7.86
N THR A 85 5.64 11.60 -8.35
CA THR A 85 5.25 13.02 -8.50
C THR A 85 5.14 13.51 -9.94
N SER A 86 5.89 12.92 -10.88
CA SER A 86 5.94 13.35 -12.28
C SER A 86 4.74 12.85 -13.10
N THR A 87 4.31 13.65 -14.08
CA THR A 87 3.31 13.29 -15.11
C THR A 87 3.94 12.81 -16.42
N GLU A 88 5.26 12.96 -16.59
CA GLU A 88 6.00 12.54 -17.78
C GLU A 88 5.87 11.03 -18.04
N THR A 89 6.13 10.56 -19.25
CA THR A 89 6.04 9.13 -19.56
C THR A 89 7.05 8.29 -18.76
N ALA A 90 6.75 7.01 -18.57
CA ALA A 90 7.66 6.10 -17.88
C ALA A 90 9.06 6.01 -18.53
N ARG A 91 9.16 6.28 -19.84
CA ARG A 91 10.44 6.32 -20.54
C ARG A 91 11.21 7.58 -20.17
N GLU A 92 10.57 8.74 -20.21
CA GLU A 92 11.18 10.03 -19.89
C GLU A 92 11.69 10.06 -18.44
N VAL A 93 10.88 9.61 -17.48
CA VAL A 93 11.29 9.52 -16.07
C VAL A 93 12.56 8.69 -15.90
N VAL A 94 12.61 7.50 -16.53
CA VAL A 94 13.78 6.62 -16.44
C VAL A 94 14.98 7.24 -17.14
N THR A 95 14.81 7.84 -18.32
CA THR A 95 15.89 8.48 -19.06
C THR A 95 16.47 9.67 -18.31
N ALA A 96 15.62 10.55 -17.77
CA ALA A 96 16.06 11.70 -16.97
C ALA A 96 16.83 11.26 -15.72
N CYS A 97 16.37 10.21 -15.04
CA CYS A 97 17.07 9.66 -13.88
C CYS A 97 18.38 8.95 -14.23
N LEU A 98 18.56 8.50 -15.47
CA LEU A 98 19.80 7.89 -15.95
C LEU A 98 20.80 8.94 -16.45
N THR A 99 20.38 10.19 -16.67
CA THR A 99 21.28 11.26 -17.08
C THR A 99 22.38 11.46 -16.03
N GLY A 100 23.64 11.35 -16.44
CA GLY A 100 24.81 11.46 -15.56
C GLY A 100 25.17 10.18 -14.79
N ALA A 101 24.48 9.07 -15.01
CA ALA A 101 24.83 7.78 -14.42
C ALA A 101 26.10 7.20 -15.06
N THR A 102 26.93 6.53 -14.26
CA THR A 102 28.10 5.82 -14.78
C THR A 102 27.72 4.52 -15.49
N ASP A 103 28.46 4.14 -16.53
CA ASP A 103 28.23 2.87 -17.25
C ASP A 103 28.28 1.67 -16.31
N GLN A 104 29.16 1.72 -15.30
CA GLN A 104 29.29 0.64 -14.34
C GLN A 104 28.05 0.53 -13.43
N ALA A 105 27.43 1.64 -13.06
CA ALA A 105 26.16 1.64 -12.32
C ALA A 105 25.00 1.13 -13.19
N ILE A 106 24.93 1.56 -14.46
CA ILE A 106 23.91 1.09 -15.41
C ILE A 106 23.95 -0.44 -15.56
N VAL A 107 25.14 -1.04 -15.62
CA VAL A 107 25.31 -2.51 -15.66
C VAL A 107 24.78 -3.21 -14.40
N LYS A 108 24.76 -2.54 -13.24
CA LYS A 108 24.22 -3.07 -11.98
C LYS A 108 22.73 -2.79 -11.80
N MET A 109 22.11 -2.01 -12.68
CA MET A 109 20.70 -1.67 -12.58
C MET A 109 19.79 -2.80 -13.11
N PRO A 110 18.53 -2.85 -12.64
CA PRO A 110 17.50 -3.62 -13.30
C PRO A 110 17.32 -3.20 -14.76
N LYS A 111 16.79 -4.10 -15.60
CA LYS A 111 16.50 -3.79 -17.01
C LYS A 111 15.62 -2.55 -17.12
N ILE A 112 15.91 -1.66 -18.07
CA ILE A 112 15.14 -0.43 -18.34
C ILE A 112 13.64 -0.72 -18.46
N THR A 113 13.26 -1.80 -19.15
CA THR A 113 11.85 -2.22 -19.29
C THR A 113 11.18 -2.57 -17.96
N SER A 114 11.95 -3.11 -17.00
CA SER A 114 11.46 -3.39 -15.64
C SER A 114 11.28 -2.12 -14.83
N LEU A 115 12.19 -1.15 -14.99
CA LEU A 115 12.06 0.17 -14.37
C LEU A 115 10.84 0.92 -14.90
N GLN A 116 10.67 0.98 -16.22
CA GLN A 116 9.49 1.57 -16.86
C GLN A 116 8.18 0.90 -16.41
N ARG A 117 8.16 -0.44 -16.29
CA ARG A 117 7.01 -1.15 -15.74
C ARG A 117 6.76 -0.79 -14.28
N GLY A 118 7.82 -0.64 -13.47
CA GLY A 118 7.73 -0.18 -12.09
C GLY A 118 7.08 1.21 -11.98
N VAL A 119 7.49 2.17 -12.82
CA VAL A 119 6.87 3.51 -12.90
C VAL A 119 5.36 3.41 -13.17
N ARG A 120 4.98 2.64 -14.21
CA ARG A 120 3.56 2.45 -14.58
C ARG A 120 2.76 1.81 -13.45
N SER A 121 3.31 0.77 -12.81
CA SER A 121 2.65 0.06 -11.71
C SER A 121 2.45 0.95 -10.49
N LEU A 122 3.44 1.79 -10.13
CA LEU A 122 3.33 2.72 -9.01
C LEU A 122 2.23 3.75 -9.26
N ARG A 123 2.17 4.31 -10.47
CA ARG A 123 1.14 5.28 -10.84
C ARG A 123 -0.26 4.68 -10.92
N HIS A 124 -0.39 3.48 -11.47
CA HIS A 124 -1.66 2.76 -11.50
C HIS A 124 -2.18 2.48 -10.08
N ASN A 125 -1.32 2.01 -9.17
CA ASN A 125 -1.71 1.83 -7.77
C ASN A 125 -2.08 3.15 -7.10
N ARG A 126 -1.42 4.26 -7.43
CA ARG A 126 -1.76 5.59 -6.91
C ARG A 126 -3.09 6.10 -7.44
N GLN A 127 -3.40 5.89 -8.73
CA GLN A 127 -4.73 6.21 -9.29
C GLN A 127 -5.83 5.46 -8.55
N HIS A 128 -5.65 4.16 -8.27
CA HIS A 128 -6.62 3.40 -7.47
C HIS A 128 -6.69 3.82 -6.00
N GLN A 129 -5.65 4.48 -5.48
CA GLN A 129 -5.65 4.99 -4.10
C GLN A 129 -6.40 6.32 -3.97
N GLU A 130 -6.64 7.05 -5.07
CA GLU A 130 -7.34 8.34 -5.07
C GLU A 130 -8.66 8.38 -5.85
N GLN A 131 -8.98 7.44 -6.74
CA GLN A 131 -10.30 7.39 -7.41
C GLN A 131 -10.47 6.08 -8.18
N ASP A 132 -11.24 5.15 -7.62
CA ASP A 132 -12.28 4.46 -8.39
C ASP A 132 -13.17 3.65 -7.44
N THR A 133 -14.08 4.37 -6.78
CA THR A 133 -15.27 3.74 -6.20
C THR A 133 -16.34 3.49 -7.26
N LEU A 134 -16.09 3.85 -8.53
CA LEU A 134 -17.08 3.70 -9.59
C LEU A 134 -17.21 2.24 -9.99
N THR A 135 -18.43 1.71 -10.00
CA THR A 135 -18.68 0.38 -10.57
C THR A 135 -18.54 0.41 -12.11
N ALA A 136 -18.71 -0.74 -12.79
CA ALA A 136 -18.80 -0.75 -14.26
C ALA A 136 -19.94 0.11 -14.82
N ARG A 137 -20.91 0.48 -13.95
CA ARG A 137 -21.78 1.63 -14.12
C ARG A 137 -21.21 2.76 -13.25
N PRO A 138 -21.09 4.01 -13.72
CA PRO A 138 -20.42 5.10 -12.99
C PRO A 138 -21.22 5.54 -11.74
N GLU A 139 -21.33 4.64 -10.77
CA GLU A 139 -22.01 4.76 -9.49
C GLU A 139 -20.97 4.58 -8.39
N ASN A 140 -21.01 5.44 -7.37
CA ASN A 140 -20.16 5.30 -6.20
C ASN A 140 -20.51 4.01 -5.45
N PHE A 141 -19.50 3.20 -5.15
CA PHE A 141 -19.59 1.93 -4.45
C PHE A 141 -19.32 2.06 -2.95
N ILE A 142 -18.96 3.25 -2.44
CA ILE A 142 -18.96 3.56 -1.01
C ILE A 142 -20.29 4.25 -0.68
N MET A 143 -21.17 3.53 0.02
CA MET A 143 -22.46 4.04 0.45
C MET A 143 -22.35 4.78 1.80
N GLY A 144 -21.39 4.40 2.65
CA GLY A 144 -21.09 5.09 3.90
C GLY A 144 -19.69 4.77 4.42
N ASP A 145 -19.07 5.74 5.08
CA ASP A 145 -17.78 5.59 5.76
C ASP A 145 -17.76 6.60 6.92
N SER A 146 -17.65 6.12 8.16
CA SER A 146 -17.59 7.01 9.33
C SER A 146 -16.26 7.76 9.46
N GLY A 147 -15.25 7.39 8.66
CA GLY A 147 -14.00 8.12 8.50
C GLY A 147 -12.84 7.56 9.31
N PRO A 148 -11.59 7.90 8.94
CA PRO A 148 -10.38 7.33 9.54
C PRO A 148 -10.15 7.73 11.00
N ASP A 149 -10.77 8.81 11.46
CA ASP A 149 -10.64 9.32 12.84
C ASP A 149 -11.62 8.65 13.82
N ASP A 150 -12.54 7.81 13.31
CA ASP A 150 -13.47 7.05 14.12
C ASP A 150 -12.79 5.77 14.66
N PRO A 151 -12.63 5.60 15.99
CA PRO A 151 -12.05 4.38 16.56
C PRO A 151 -12.92 3.15 16.29
N GLU A 152 -14.22 3.32 16.05
CA GLU A 152 -15.18 2.27 15.69
C GLU A 152 -15.60 2.42 14.22
N ARG A 153 -14.65 2.78 13.35
CA ARG A 153 -14.92 3.03 11.94
C ARG A 153 -15.72 1.91 11.30
N ILE A 154 -16.80 2.28 10.60
CA ILE A 154 -17.62 1.38 9.79
C ILE A 154 -17.58 1.88 8.35
N ILE A 155 -17.35 0.95 7.42
CA ILE A 155 -17.42 1.22 5.98
C ILE A 155 -18.52 0.35 5.36
N VAL A 156 -19.47 0.95 4.68
CA VAL A 156 -20.55 0.28 3.95
C VAL A 156 -20.31 0.47 2.45
N LEU A 157 -20.10 -0.66 1.77
CA LEU A 157 -19.87 -0.71 0.33
C LEU A 157 -21.09 -1.30 -0.37
N ALA A 158 -21.71 -0.49 -1.22
CA ALA A 158 -22.80 -0.87 -2.10
C ALA A 158 -22.98 0.23 -3.16
N SER A 159 -23.41 -0.15 -4.36
CA SER A 159 -23.94 0.81 -5.31
C SER A 159 -25.39 1.15 -4.96
N ARG A 160 -25.90 2.31 -5.40
CA ARG A 160 -27.32 2.66 -5.21
C ARG A 160 -28.24 1.67 -5.91
N THR A 161 -27.81 1.14 -7.06
CA THR A 161 -28.55 0.09 -7.78
C THR A 161 -28.62 -1.21 -6.98
N ASP A 162 -27.51 -1.67 -6.42
CA ASP A 162 -27.45 -2.93 -5.66
C ASP A 162 -28.23 -2.83 -4.34
N PHE A 163 -28.14 -1.69 -3.65
CA PHE A 163 -28.95 -1.44 -2.47
C PHE A 163 -30.46 -1.50 -2.77
N ARG A 164 -30.92 -0.86 -3.86
CA ARG A 164 -32.33 -0.92 -4.29
C ARG A 164 -32.76 -2.33 -4.65
N ARG A 165 -31.90 -3.10 -5.32
CA ARG A 165 -32.17 -4.52 -5.63
C ARG A 165 -32.28 -5.36 -4.38
N LEU A 166 -31.40 -5.17 -3.41
CA LEU A 166 -31.49 -5.83 -2.11
C LEU A 166 -32.83 -5.50 -1.44
N CYS A 167 -33.23 -4.23 -1.41
CA CYS A 167 -34.52 -3.80 -0.87
C CYS A 167 -35.73 -4.47 -1.56
N SER A 168 -35.61 -4.84 -2.84
CA SER A 168 -36.65 -5.56 -3.58
C SER A 168 -36.64 -7.08 -3.37
N CYS A 169 -35.62 -7.64 -2.72
CA CYS A 169 -35.53 -9.07 -2.43
C CYS A 169 -36.44 -9.43 -1.23
N SER A 170 -37.23 -10.50 -1.36
CA SER A 170 -38.11 -11.00 -0.29
C SER A 170 -37.35 -11.68 0.86
N THR A 171 -36.14 -12.15 0.60
CA THR A 171 -35.34 -12.94 1.54
C THR A 171 -33.90 -12.45 1.49
N TRP A 172 -33.38 -12.08 2.65
CA TRP A 172 -31.97 -11.71 2.81
C TRP A 172 -31.23 -12.76 3.60
N LEU A 173 -29.96 -12.93 3.25
CA LEU A 173 -29.04 -13.82 3.93
C LEU A 173 -27.81 -12.99 4.30
N ALA A 174 -27.38 -13.04 5.55
CA ALA A 174 -26.21 -12.30 6.00
C ALA A 174 -25.14 -13.27 6.50
N ASP A 175 -23.90 -13.10 6.05
CA ASP A 175 -22.77 -13.96 6.44
C ASP A 175 -21.54 -13.13 6.79
N GLY A 176 -20.77 -13.60 7.78
CA GLY A 176 -19.57 -12.95 8.28
C GLY A 176 -18.32 -13.74 7.93
N THR A 177 -17.37 -13.11 7.22
CA THR A 177 -16.07 -13.72 6.90
C THR A 177 -14.91 -13.02 7.61
N PHE A 178 -14.13 -13.81 8.36
CA PHE A 178 -13.09 -13.33 9.27
C PHE A 178 -11.68 -13.30 8.65
N LYS A 179 -11.43 -14.10 7.61
CA LYS A 179 -10.07 -14.26 7.04
C LYS A 179 -9.65 -13.14 6.09
N VAL A 180 -10.55 -12.20 5.80
CA VAL A 180 -10.42 -11.23 4.70
C VAL A 180 -10.49 -9.76 5.19
N ALA A 181 -10.74 -9.53 6.48
CA ALA A 181 -10.83 -8.17 7.01
C ALA A 181 -9.43 -7.48 7.00
N PRO A 182 -9.32 -6.23 6.47
CA PRO A 182 -8.09 -5.45 6.58
C PRO A 182 -7.72 -5.24 8.04
N GLY A 183 -6.42 -5.10 8.36
CA GLY A 183 -5.91 -5.23 9.75
C GLY A 183 -6.48 -4.26 10.80
N MET A 184 -7.21 -3.22 10.42
CA MET A 184 -7.92 -2.31 11.34
C MET A 184 -9.36 -2.74 11.66
N PHE A 185 -9.87 -3.80 11.03
CA PHE A 185 -11.24 -4.27 11.16
C PHE A 185 -11.29 -5.74 11.56
N VAL A 186 -12.36 -6.15 12.24
CA VAL A 186 -12.50 -7.51 12.78
C VAL A 186 -13.27 -8.43 11.82
N GLN A 187 -14.17 -7.89 10.99
CA GLN A 187 -15.03 -8.70 10.14
C GLN A 187 -15.47 -7.96 8.87
N LEU A 188 -15.54 -8.71 7.76
CA LEU A 188 -16.35 -8.35 6.60
C LEU A 188 -17.70 -9.05 6.74
N TRP A 189 -18.79 -8.29 6.80
CA TRP A 189 -20.15 -8.77 6.87
C TRP A 189 -20.86 -8.49 5.55
N VAL A 190 -21.43 -9.52 4.92
CA VAL A 190 -22.00 -9.42 3.57
C VAL A 190 -23.48 -9.77 3.61
N ILE A 191 -24.31 -8.87 3.09
CA ILE A 191 -25.75 -9.06 2.93
C ILE A 191 -26.04 -9.46 1.50
N HIS A 192 -26.73 -10.58 1.36
CA HIS A 192 -27.14 -11.19 0.12
C HIS A 192 -28.66 -11.12 -0.02
N GLY A 193 -29.13 -11.07 -1.27
CA GLY A 193 -30.53 -11.19 -1.64
C GLY A 193 -30.72 -12.32 -2.64
N ILE A 194 -31.94 -12.86 -2.69
CA ILE A 194 -32.31 -13.88 -3.68
C ILE A 194 -32.92 -13.20 -4.91
N VAL A 195 -32.24 -13.30 -6.06
CA VAL A 195 -32.71 -12.78 -7.35
C VAL A 195 -32.73 -13.91 -8.37
N HIS A 196 -33.88 -14.14 -9.01
CA HIS A 196 -34.09 -15.24 -9.96
C HIS A 196 -33.61 -16.60 -9.42
N ASN A 197 -33.94 -16.90 -8.16
CA ASN A 197 -33.55 -18.13 -7.44
C ASN A 197 -32.02 -18.32 -7.27
N ARG A 198 -31.25 -17.23 -7.30
CA ARG A 198 -29.81 -17.22 -7.02
C ARG A 198 -29.51 -16.27 -5.86
N VAL A 199 -28.61 -16.69 -4.98
CA VAL A 199 -28.10 -15.86 -3.89
C VAL A 199 -26.99 -14.97 -4.44
N LEU A 200 -27.19 -13.66 -4.40
CA LEU A 200 -26.22 -12.67 -4.85
C LEU A 200 -25.88 -11.70 -3.71
N PRO A 201 -24.61 -11.31 -3.54
CA PRO A 201 -24.22 -10.28 -2.58
C PRO A 201 -24.60 -8.89 -3.11
N PHE A 202 -25.07 -8.01 -2.23
CA PHE A 202 -25.47 -6.64 -2.59
C PHE A 202 -24.89 -5.55 -1.70
N LEU A 203 -24.55 -5.87 -0.45
CA LEU A 203 -24.04 -4.89 0.51
C LEU A 203 -22.95 -5.53 1.35
N TYR A 204 -21.84 -4.81 1.52
CA TYR A 204 -20.67 -5.26 2.26
C TYR A 204 -20.36 -4.25 3.37
N CYS A 205 -20.38 -4.68 4.62
CA CYS A 205 -19.98 -3.89 5.77
C CYS A 205 -18.61 -4.34 6.28
N ILE A 206 -17.67 -3.42 6.39
CA ILE A 206 -16.41 -3.65 7.08
C ILE A 206 -16.59 -3.11 8.51
N LEU A 207 -16.54 -4.00 9.49
CA LEU A 207 -16.93 -3.72 10.88
C LEU A 207 -15.73 -3.76 11.84
N PRO A 208 -15.69 -2.86 12.84
CA PRO A 208 -14.60 -2.77 13.80
C PRO A 208 -14.65 -3.89 14.85
N ASN A 209 -15.84 -4.43 15.12
CA ASN A 209 -16.08 -5.44 16.13
C ASN A 209 -17.29 -6.33 15.75
N LYS A 210 -17.72 -7.23 16.65
CA LYS A 210 -18.89 -8.12 16.45
C LYS A 210 -20.04 -7.79 17.42
N LEU A 211 -20.09 -6.57 17.92
CA LEU A 211 -21.14 -6.11 18.80
C LEU A 211 -22.39 -5.80 17.98
N GLU A 212 -23.55 -5.99 18.60
CA GLU A 212 -24.86 -5.73 17.98
C GLU A 212 -24.93 -4.32 17.38
N ASP A 213 -24.45 -3.32 18.12
CA ASP A 213 -24.42 -1.91 17.70
C ASP A 213 -23.71 -1.69 16.36
N ALA A 214 -22.62 -2.42 16.08
CA ALA A 214 -21.89 -2.30 14.81
C ALA A 214 -22.74 -2.81 13.62
N TYR A 215 -23.50 -3.88 13.83
CA TYR A 215 -24.45 -4.37 12.83
C TYR A 215 -25.56 -3.34 12.63
N LEU A 216 -26.26 -2.93 13.70
CA LEU A 216 -27.36 -1.96 13.64
C LEU A 216 -26.95 -0.65 12.95
N THR A 217 -25.78 -0.12 13.30
CA THR A 217 -25.23 1.14 12.76
C THR A 217 -24.86 1.04 11.29
N SER A 218 -24.39 -0.12 10.83
CA SER A 218 -24.09 -0.36 9.42
C SER A 218 -25.36 -0.55 8.57
N THR A 219 -26.50 -0.82 9.22
CA THR A 219 -27.79 -1.12 8.59
C THR A 219 -28.96 -0.25 9.11
N PRO A 220 -28.84 1.09 9.20
CA PRO A 220 -29.79 1.92 9.92
C PRO A 220 -31.17 1.99 9.24
N HIS A 221 -31.21 1.85 7.92
CA HIS A 221 -32.45 1.87 7.14
C HIS A 221 -33.20 0.53 7.14
N PHE A 222 -32.63 -0.51 7.74
CA PHE A 222 -33.17 -1.87 7.69
C PHE A 222 -34.02 -2.25 8.92
N HIS A 223 -34.04 -1.42 9.97
CA HIS A 223 -34.78 -1.66 11.22
C HIS A 223 -36.17 -0.99 11.32
N ARG A 224 -36.76 -0.54 10.21
CA ARG A 224 -38.17 -0.11 10.21
C ARG A 224 -38.98 -0.89 9.19
N PRO A 225 -39.85 -1.83 9.63
CA PRO A 225 -40.85 -2.44 8.76
C PRO A 225 -42.06 -1.50 8.69
N VAL A 226 -41.97 -0.38 7.98
CA VAL A 226 -43.16 0.40 7.56
C VAL A 226 -42.86 1.07 6.23
N PHE A 227 -43.64 0.71 5.21
CA PHE A 227 -43.73 1.42 3.94
C PHE A 227 -43.95 2.92 4.18
N SER A 228 -43.15 3.75 3.52
CA SER A 228 -43.45 5.17 3.33
C SER A 228 -42.90 5.56 1.96
N ASP A 229 -43.81 5.88 1.06
CA ASP A 229 -43.64 6.19 -0.37
C ASP A 229 -42.87 7.50 -0.66
N ASP A 230 -41.76 7.77 0.02
CA ASP A 230 -40.97 9.00 -0.20
C ASP A 230 -39.53 8.69 -0.60
N CYS A 231 -39.39 8.04 -1.75
CA CYS A 231 -38.15 8.00 -2.51
C CYS A 231 -38.43 8.31 -3.99
N ILE A 232 -38.77 9.58 -4.26
CA ILE A 232 -38.54 10.21 -5.58
C ILE A 232 -37.08 10.70 -5.60
#